data_AF-Q9ZFU2-F1
#
_entry.id   AF-Q9ZFU2-F1
#
_cell.length_a   1.000
_cell.length_b   1.000
_cell.length_c   1.000
_cell.angle_alpha   90.00
_cell.angle_beta   90.00
_cell.angle_gamma   90.00
#
_symmetry.space_group_name_H-M   'P 1'
#
loop_
_entity.id
_entity.type
_entity.pdbx_description
1 polymer ?
#
loop_
_entity_poly.entity_id
_entity_poly.type
_entity_poly.pdbx_seq_one_letter_code
_entity_poly.pdbx_strand_id
1 'polypeptide(L)' 'MPELPEVETVRRGLNQFTCHQKIVGADVLLHRTIAYPHAVNDFVTGIQGKAI' A
#
# COMPACT_ATOMS: atom_id res chain seq x y z
N MET A 1 -3.06 -17.18 -5.08
CA MET A 1 -2.69 -16.26 -4.00
C MET A 1 -1.30 -16.67 -3.57
N PRO A 2 -0.34 -15.75 -3.44
CA PRO A 2 1.01 -16.11 -3.05
C PRO A 2 1.04 -16.62 -1.59
N GLU A 3 1.92 -17.58 -1.32
CA GLU A 3 2.08 -18.19 -0.01
C GLU A 3 3.10 -17.43 0.86
N LEU A 4 3.18 -17.76 2.15
CA LEU A 4 4.04 -17.07 3.12
C LEU A 4 5.49 -16.84 2.65
N PRO A 5 6.20 -17.82 2.05
CA PRO A 5 7.57 -17.61 1.59
C PRO A 5 7.69 -16.54 0.49
N GLU A 6 6.72 -16.49 -0.42
CA GLU A 6 6.68 -15.53 -1.53
C GLU A 6 6.39 -14.13 -1.00
N VAL A 7 5.46 -14.01 -0.05
CA VAL A 7 5.11 -12.74 0.59
C VAL A 7 6.29 -12.15 1.37
N GLU A 8 7.05 -12.96 2.11
CA GLU A 8 8.24 -12.49 2.84
C GLU A 8 9.36 -12.05 1.89
N THR A 9 9.50 -12.69 0.73
CA THR A 9 10.44 -12.26 -0.31
C THR A 9 10.09 -10.87 -0.84
N VAL A 10 8.81 -10.63 -1.16
CA VAL A 10 8.33 -9.32 -1.60
C VAL A 10 8.52 -8.26 -0.51
N ARG A 11 8.16 -8.57 0.74
CA ARG A 11 8.30 -7.65 1.88
C ARG A 11 9.75 -7.18 2.06
N ARG A 12 10.72 -8.10 2.08
CA ARG A 12 12.14 -7.75 2.24
C ARG A 12 12.65 -6.89 1.08
N GLY A 13 12.25 -7.22 -0.15
CA GLY A 13 12.58 -6.44 -1.33
C GLY A 13 12.04 -5.01 -1.23
N LEU A 14 10.75 -4.85 -0.95
CA LEU A 14 10.13 -3.53 -0.83
C LEU A 14 10.77 -2.69 0.29
N ASN A 15 11.02 -3.28 1.46
CA ASN A 15 11.65 -2.55 2.58
C ASN A 15 13.00 -1.92 2.23
N GLN A 16 13.78 -2.50 1.32
CA GLN A 16 15.06 -1.93 0.91
C GLN A 16 14.89 -0.65 0.09
N PHE A 17 13.81 -0.55 -0.66
CA PHE A 17 13.57 0.58 -1.57
C PHE A 17 12.62 1.59 -0.96
N THR A 18 11.52 1.18 -0.34
CA THR A 18 10.40 2.07 -0.02
C THR A 18 10.44 2.65 1.39
N CYS A 19 11.29 2.13 2.29
CA CYS A 19 11.34 2.60 3.68
C CYS A 19 11.66 4.10 3.75
N HIS A 20 10.95 4.81 4.63
CA HIS A 20 11.04 6.26 4.83
C HIS A 20 10.64 7.11 3.61
N GLN A 21 10.19 6.51 2.50
CA GLN A 21 9.68 7.27 1.36
C GLN A 21 8.27 7.80 1.66
N LYS A 22 8.05 9.08 1.35
CA LYS A 22 6.76 9.74 1.52
C LYS A 22 5.81 9.37 0.38
N ILE A 23 4.60 8.96 0.72
CA ILE A 23 3.52 8.72 -0.25
C ILE A 23 3.02 10.07 -0.77
N VAL A 24 3.24 10.34 -2.06
CA VAL A 24 2.82 11.62 -2.69
C VAL A 24 1.37 11.61 -3.18
N GLY A 25 0.83 10.43 -3.46
CA GLY A 25 -0.53 10.21 -3.94
C GLY A 25 -0.76 8.72 -4.24
N ALA A 26 -2.00 8.36 -4.62
CA ALA A 26 -2.35 6.99 -4.99
C ALA A 26 -3.60 6.98 -5.89
N ASP A 27 -3.64 6.04 -6.83
CA ASP A 27 -4.79 5.74 -7.68
C ASP A 27 -5.32 4.34 -7.37
N VAL A 28 -6.63 4.23 -7.13
CA VAL A 28 -7.30 2.94 -6.92
C VAL A 28 -8.18 2.65 -8.14
N LEU A 29 -7.67 1.80 -9.03
CA LEU A 29 -8.36 1.47 -10.29
C LEU A 29 -9.47 0.42 -10.12
N LEU A 30 -9.50 -0.29 -8.98
CA LEU A 30 -10.53 -1.27 -8.64
C LEU A 30 -11.02 -1.04 -7.21
N HIS A 31 -12.16 -0.38 -7.07
CA HIS A 31 -12.71 0.08 -5.78
C HIS A 31 -12.89 -1.04 -4.75
N ARG A 32 -13.34 -2.23 -5.19
CA ARG A 32 -13.57 -3.40 -4.31
C ARG A 32 -12.30 -4.00 -3.67
N THR A 33 -11.11 -3.57 -4.09
CA THR A 33 -9.85 -4.02 -3.50
C THR A 33 -9.60 -3.40 -2.13
N ILE A 34 -10.20 -2.25 -1.84
CA ILE A 34 -10.08 -1.59 -0.53
C ILE A 34 -11.16 -2.13 0.39
N ALA A 35 -10.74 -2.90 1.40
CA ALA A 35 -11.65 -3.44 2.40
C ALA A 35 -12.08 -2.38 3.43
N TYR A 36 -11.18 -1.45 3.79
CA TYR A 36 -11.43 -0.37 4.75
C TYR A 36 -10.40 0.76 4.59
N PRO A 37 -10.80 2.04 4.71
CA PRO A 37 -12.18 2.54 4.69
C PRO A 37 -12.89 2.20 3.39
N HIS A 38 -14.22 2.04 3.40
CA HIS A 38 -14.96 1.63 2.21
C HIS A 38 -14.95 2.69 1.09
N ALA A 39 -14.72 3.96 1.43
CA ALA A 39 -14.53 5.01 0.44
C ALA A 39 -13.05 5.12 0.05
N VAL A 40 -12.78 5.01 -1.26
CA VAL A 40 -11.42 5.12 -1.82
C VAL A 40 -10.77 6.46 -1.47
N ASN A 41 -11.52 7.55 -1.49
CA ASN A 41 -10.98 8.87 -1.18
C ASN A 41 -10.50 8.98 0.28
N ASP A 42 -11.22 8.37 1.22
CA ASP A 42 -10.83 8.33 2.64
C ASP A 42 -9.55 7.50 2.81
N PHE A 43 -9.44 6.38 2.10
CA PHE A 43 -8.23 5.56 2.07
C PHE A 43 -7.02 6.36 1.57
N VAL A 44 -7.13 6.99 0.38
CA VAL A 44 -6.03 7.73 -0.26
C VAL A 44 -5.60 8.92 0.61
N THR A 45 -6.56 9.71 1.09
CA THR A 45 -6.29 10.86 1.98
C THR A 45 -5.64 10.39 3.29
N GLY A 46 -6.03 9.22 3.80
CA GLY A 46 -5.49 8.65 5.04
C GLY A 46 -4.05 8.16 4.94
N ILE A 47 -3.55 7.85 3.74
CA ILE A 47 -2.15 7.42 3.52
C ILE A 47 -1.26 8.51 2.93
N GLN A 48 -1.84 9.49 2.22
CA GLN A 48 -1.07 10.54 1.57
C GLN A 48 -0.26 11.34 2.59
N GLY A 49 1.01 11.58 2.26
CA GLY A 49 1.94 12.31 3.10
C GLY A 49 2.58 11.52 4.24
N LYS A 50 2.15 10.27 4.48
CA LYS A 50 2.83 9.36 5.41
C LYS A 50 4.07 8.75 4.77
N ALA A 51 5.01 8.33 5.61
CA ALA A 51 6.18 7.55 5.20
C ALA A 51 5.95 6.08 5.52
N ILE A 52 6.53 5.20 4.69
CA ILE A 52 6.53 3.74 4.89
C ILE A 52 7.55 3.34 5.96
#